data_AF-A0A916LHV4-F1
#
_entry.id   AF-A0A916LHV4-F1
#
_cell.length_a   1.000
_cell.length_b   1.000
_cell.length_c   1.000
_cell.angle_alpha   90.00
_cell.angle_beta   90.00
_cell.angle_gamma   90.00
#
_symmetry.space_group_name_H-M   'P 1'
#
loop_
_entity.id
_entity.type
_entity.pdbx_description
1 polymer ?
#
loop_
_entity_poly.entity_id
_entity_poly.type
_entity_poly.pdbx_seq_one_letter_code
_entity_poly.pdbx_strand_id
1 'polypeptide(L)' 'MTRAEFEYAVTHEGALDVDDILDRRTRIGLVPRDRERVVAVAKEFLSR' A
#
# COMPACT_ATOMS: atom_id res chain seq x y z
N MET A 1 4.18 3.47 -9.36
CA MET A 1 4.40 3.16 -7.94
C MET A 1 5.34 1.97 -7.83
N THR A 2 6.24 2.00 -6.87
CA THR A 2 7.37 1.08 -6.68
C THR A 2 7.24 0.35 -5.34
N ARG A 3 7.97 -0.76 -5.17
CA ARG A 3 8.03 -1.48 -3.89
C ARG A 3 8.60 -0.62 -2.75
N ALA A 4 9.51 0.30 -3.04
CA ALA A 4 10.10 1.19 -2.05
C ALA A 4 9.06 2.16 -1.44
N GLU A 5 8.10 2.62 -2.24
CA GLU A 5 7.01 3.48 -1.73
C GLU A 5 6.11 2.72 -0.73
N PHE A 6 5.90 1.42 -0.93
CA PHE A 6 5.16 0.57 0.03
C PHE A 6 5.95 0.34 1.32
N GLU A 7 7.23 0.04 1.20
CA GLU A 7 8.11 -0.13 2.36
C GLU A 7 8.18 1.14 3.20
N TYR A 8 8.29 2.30 2.55
CA TYR A 8 8.29 3.60 3.24
C TYR A 8 6.98 3.87 3.97
N ALA A 9 5.83 3.58 3.34
CA ALA A 9 4.52 3.75 3.96
C ALA A 9 4.40 2.96 5.29
N VAL A 10 4.94 1.74 5.35
CA VAL A 10 4.93 0.91 6.57
C VAL A 10 5.97 1.42 7.58
N THR A 11 7.22 1.55 7.16
CA THR A 11 8.36 1.75 8.08
C THR A 11 8.51 3.18 8.58
N HIS A 12 8.09 4.17 7.80
CA HIS A 12 8.31 5.60 8.09
C HIS A 12 7.00 6.37 8.27
N GLU A 13 5.91 5.96 7.60
CA GLU A 13 4.61 6.63 7.71
C GLU A 13 3.60 5.89 8.61
N GLY A 14 4.01 4.76 9.17
CA GLY A 14 3.23 3.99 10.14
C GLY A 14 1.93 3.42 9.58
N ALA A 15 1.91 3.00 8.32
CA ALA A 15 0.77 2.27 7.76
C ALA A 15 0.57 0.95 8.51
N LEU A 16 -0.63 0.74 9.06
CA LEU A 16 -0.98 -0.43 9.88
C LEU A 16 -1.85 -1.42 9.13
N ASP A 17 -2.54 -0.97 8.09
CA ASP A 17 -3.38 -1.80 7.24
C ASP A 17 -3.19 -1.50 5.74
N VAL A 18 -3.82 -2.31 4.90
CA VAL A 18 -3.74 -2.15 3.43
C VAL A 18 -4.35 -0.82 2.99
N ASP A 19 -5.36 -0.33 3.71
CA ASP A 19 -6.07 0.90 3.35
C ASP A 19 -5.24 2.15 3.68
N ASP A 20 -4.38 2.10 4.71
CA ASP A 20 -3.34 3.11 4.96
C ASP A 20 -2.45 3.23 3.74
N ILE A 21 -1.91 2.10 3.26
CA ILE A 21 -0.99 2.08 2.12
C ILE A 21 -1.71 2.59 0.87
N LEU A 22 -2.85 1.99 0.52
CA LEU A 22 -3.48 2.18 -0.79
C LEU A 22 -4.32 3.45 -0.89
N ASP A 23 -5.04 3.82 0.17
CA ASP A 23 -6.05 4.87 0.10
C ASP A 23 -5.59 6.17 0.75
N ARG A 24 -4.68 6.10 1.73
CA ARG A 24 -4.19 7.29 2.46
C ARG A 24 -2.80 7.76 2.00
N ARG A 25 -1.79 6.88 2.01
CA ARG A 25 -0.39 7.23 1.70
C ARG A 25 -0.10 7.38 0.21
N THR A 26 -0.57 6.43 -0.59
CA THR A 26 -0.28 6.39 -2.04
C THR A 26 -1.46 6.83 -2.91
N ARG A 27 -2.70 6.72 -2.39
CA ARG A 27 -3.96 6.97 -3.11
C ARG A 27 -4.17 6.15 -4.39
N ILE A 28 -3.33 5.14 -4.64
CA ILE A 28 -3.47 4.26 -5.80
C ILE A 28 -4.74 3.41 -5.71
N GLY A 29 -5.23 3.15 -4.49
CA GLY A 29 -6.45 2.39 -4.24
C GLY A 29 -7.74 3.11 -4.65
N LEU A 30 -7.66 4.42 -4.94
CA LEU A 30 -8.80 5.21 -5.43
C LEU A 30 -9.18 4.88 -6.88
N VAL A 31 -8.30 4.21 -7.62
CA VAL A 31 -8.60 3.66 -8.95
C VAL A 31 -8.92 2.17 -8.78
N PRO A 32 -10.18 1.73 -8.94
CA PRO A 32 -10.57 0.34 -8.63
C PRO A 32 -9.74 -0.71 -9.37
N ARG A 33 -9.47 -0.47 -10.65
CA ARG A 33 -8.62 -1.34 -11.49
C ARG A 33 -7.20 -1.49 -10.94
N ASP A 34 -6.64 -0.42 -10.38
CA ASP A 34 -5.28 -0.47 -9.85
C ASP A 34 -5.28 -1.09 -8.44
N ARG A 35 -6.30 -0.81 -7.61
CA ARG A 35 -6.50 -1.48 -6.32
C ARG A 35 -6.50 -3.00 -6.47
N GLU A 36 -7.28 -3.52 -7.41
CA GLU A 36 -7.35 -4.96 -7.70
C GLU A 36 -5.97 -5.56 -8.03
N ARG A 37 -5.11 -4.79 -8.72
CA ARG A 37 -3.76 -5.25 -9.11
C ARG A 37 -2.75 -5.22 -7.97
N VAL A 38 -2.87 -4.27 -7.05
CA VAL A 38 -1.83 -4.01 -6.04
C VAL A 38 -2.19 -4.46 -4.62
N VAL A 39 -3.44 -4.86 -4.37
CA VAL A 39 -3.89 -5.29 -3.03
C VAL A 39 -3.09 -6.48 -2.49
N ALA A 40 -2.74 -7.44 -3.35
CA ALA A 40 -1.91 -8.59 -2.95
C ALA A 40 -0.50 -8.15 -2.58
N VAL A 41 0.08 -7.24 -3.38
CA VAL A 41 1.42 -6.69 -3.12
C VAL A 41 1.44 -5.92 -1.80
N ALA A 42 0.44 -5.09 -1.51
CA ALA A 42 0.37 -4.34 -0.25
C ALA A 42 0.31 -5.25 0.98
N LYS A 43 -0.42 -6.37 0.90
CA LYS A 43 -0.49 -7.36 1.99
C LYS A 43 0.88 -7.97 2.33
N GLU A 44 1.75 -8.18 1.33
CA GLU A 44 3.10 -8.73 1.55
C GLU A 44 3.94 -7.88 2.52
N PHE A 45 3.74 -6.56 2.54
CA PHE A 45 4.52 -5.63 3.37
C PHE A 45 4.05 -5.58 4.82
N LEU A 46 2.80 -5.96 5.10
CA LEU A 46 2.23 -5.97 6.45
C LEU A 46 2.41 -7.31 7.17
N SER A 47 2.65 -8.39 6.43
CA SER A 47 2.89 -9.73 6.95
C SER A 47 4.34 -10.00 7.38
N ARG A 48 5.16 -8.96 7.51
CA ARG A 48 6.62 -9.06 7.63
C ARG A 48 7.15 -8.54 8.95
#